data_AF-A0A971NWN4-F1
#
_entry.id   AF-A0A971NWN4-F1
#
_cell.length_a   1.000
_cell.length_b   1.000
_cell.length_c   1.000
_cell.angle_alpha   90.00
_cell.angle_beta   90.00
_cell.angle_gamma   90.00
#
_symmetry.space_group_name_H-M   'P 1'
#
loop_
_entity.id
_entity.type
_entity.pdbx_description
1 polymer ?
#
loop_
_entity_poly.entity_id
_entity_poly.type
_entity_poly.pdbx_seq_one_letter_code
_entity_poly.pdbx_strand_id
1 'polypeptide(L)'
;MPRKKEDKKKRQDDEFDDGRTIADMNVDGMPWYIGKSKAGGSQESPERIDLTKKEGRAFLRGVILAALLAGGVFFVVFAAFILFCIYVWFR
;
A
#
# COMPACT_ATOMS: atom_id res chain seq x y z
N MET A 1 -3.19 -20.92 34.52
CA MET A 1 -3.39 -19.91 33.44
C MET A 1 -4.88 -19.65 33.31
N PRO A 2 -5.29 -18.38 33.25
CA PRO A 2 -6.08 -17.96 32.08
C PRO A 2 -5.63 -16.60 31.53
N ARG A 3 -5.48 -16.51 30.21
CA ARG A 3 -5.23 -15.24 29.50
C ARG A 3 -6.53 -14.43 29.48
N LYS A 4 -6.52 -13.26 30.10
CA LYS A 4 -7.58 -12.25 30.01
C LYS A 4 -7.69 -11.81 28.55
N LYS A 5 -8.83 -12.09 27.91
CA LYS A 5 -9.16 -11.54 26.59
C LYS A 5 -9.56 -10.08 26.82
N GLU A 6 -8.78 -9.16 26.27
CA GLU A 6 -9.16 -7.74 26.24
C GLU A 6 -10.20 -7.56 25.14
N ASP A 7 -11.45 -7.43 25.55
CA ASP A 7 -12.55 -7.07 24.67
C ASP A 7 -12.31 -5.62 24.19
N LYS A 8 -11.77 -5.46 22.99
CA LYS A 8 -11.73 -4.16 22.30
C LYS A 8 -13.17 -3.76 21.99
N LYS A 9 -13.76 -2.96 22.89
CA LYS A 9 -15.01 -2.24 22.66
C LYS A 9 -14.82 -1.37 21.42
N LYS A 10 -15.35 -1.80 20.27
CA LYS A 10 -15.47 -0.96 19.06
C LYS A 10 -16.26 0.28 19.46
N ARG A 11 -15.66 1.45 19.32
CA ARG A 11 -16.36 2.73 19.46
C ARG A 11 -17.34 2.78 18.28
N GLN A 12 -18.61 3.06 18.56
CA GLN A 12 -19.69 3.07 17.57
C GLN A 12 -19.60 4.27 16.60
N ASP A 13 -18.56 5.09 16.75
CA ASP A 13 -18.45 6.40 16.11
C ASP A 13 -18.01 6.28 14.64
N ASP A 14 -17.45 5.12 14.24
CA ASP A 14 -16.83 4.92 12.92
C ASP A 14 -17.85 4.77 11.75
N GLU A 15 -19.15 4.52 12.01
CA GLU A 15 -20.13 4.27 10.92
C GLU A 15 -20.66 5.55 10.24
N PHE A 16 -20.56 6.71 10.90
CA PHE A 16 -20.98 8.02 10.39
C PHE A 16 -19.88 9.07 10.42
N ASP A 17 -18.68 8.72 10.89
CA ASP A 17 -17.53 9.61 10.90
C ASP A 17 -16.84 9.57 9.53
N ASP A 18 -17.05 10.60 8.71
CA ASP A 18 -16.40 10.79 7.41
C ASP A 18 -14.87 11.06 7.53
N GLY A 19 -14.29 10.95 8.72
CA GLY A 19 -12.87 11.24 8.99
C GLY A 19 -12.54 12.73 8.90
N ARG A 20 -13.57 13.60 8.81
CA ARG A 20 -13.42 15.05 8.69
C ARG A 20 -13.47 15.69 10.07
N THR A 21 -12.46 16.50 10.38
CA THR A 21 -12.47 17.33 11.60
C THR A 21 -13.44 18.49 11.41
N ILE A 22 -14.61 18.44 12.06
CA ILE A 22 -15.59 19.55 12.03
C ILE A 22 -15.14 20.71 12.95
N ALA A 23 -14.49 20.39 14.06
CA ALA A 23 -13.88 21.34 14.99
C ALA A 23 -12.60 20.74 15.58
N ASP A 24 -11.50 21.51 15.57
CA ASP A 24 -10.24 21.07 16.18
C ASP A 24 -10.37 21.13 17.72
N MET A 25 -10.46 19.96 18.34
CA MET A 25 -10.53 19.80 19.80
C MET A 25 -9.18 19.38 20.40
N ASN A 26 -8.08 19.44 19.63
CA ASN A 26 -6.74 19.07 20.08
C ASN A 26 -6.11 20.16 20.95
N VAL A 27 -6.59 20.27 22.19
CA VAL A 27 -6.16 21.29 23.16
C VAL A 27 -5.06 20.72 24.07
N ASP A 28 -4.00 21.51 24.30
CA ASP A 28 -2.90 21.11 25.18
C ASP A 28 -3.37 20.89 26.63
N GLY A 29 -2.88 19.82 27.25
CA GLY A 29 -3.26 19.40 28.61
C GLY A 29 -4.50 18.51 28.71
N MET A 30 -5.21 18.22 27.61
CA MET A 30 -6.40 17.38 27.62
C MET A 30 -6.02 15.89 27.49
N PRO A 31 -6.78 14.95 28.07
CA PRO A 31 -6.45 13.52 28.00
C PRO A 31 -6.52 12.95 26.57
N TRP A 32 -7.17 13.67 25.65
CA TRP A 32 -7.24 13.37 24.22
C TRP A 32 -6.23 14.17 23.38
N TYR A 33 -5.32 14.93 24.00
CA TYR A 33 -4.30 15.69 23.29
C TYR A 33 -3.36 14.75 22.53
N ILE A 34 -3.28 14.95 21.22
CA ILE A 34 -2.35 14.25 20.35
C ILE A 34 -1.30 15.27 19.94
N GLY A 35 -0.08 15.14 20.48
CA GLY A 35 1.03 16.03 20.15
C GLY A 35 1.23 16.17 18.64
N LYS A 36 1.72 17.33 18.19
CA LYS A 36 1.88 17.67 16.75
C LYS A 36 2.62 16.61 15.94
N SER A 37 3.50 15.82 16.57
CA SER A 37 4.22 14.71 15.93
C SER A 37 3.40 13.45 15.67
N LYS A 38 2.26 13.26 16.35
CA LYS A 38 1.34 12.13 16.17
C LYS A 38 0.05 12.49 15.43
N ALA A 39 -0.29 13.78 15.36
CA ALA A 39 -1.44 14.28 14.60
C ALA A 39 -1.23 14.22 13.07
N GLY A 40 0.02 14.03 12.61
CA GLY A 40 0.36 13.76 11.22
C GLY A 40 0.30 12.28 10.83
N GLY A 41 -0.36 11.45 11.63
CA GLY A 41 -0.74 10.10 11.23
C GLY A 41 -2.00 10.13 10.37
N SER A 42 -1.98 10.87 9.26
CA SER A 42 -2.86 10.52 8.15
C SER A 42 -2.48 9.09 7.81
N GLN A 43 -3.35 8.17 8.20
CA GLN A 43 -3.42 6.89 7.53
C GLN A 43 -3.24 7.21 6.04
N GLU A 44 -2.21 6.63 5.42
CA GLU A 44 -2.31 6.25 4.02
C GLU A 44 -3.50 5.27 3.94
N SER A 45 -4.72 5.79 4.11
CA SER A 45 -5.79 5.37 3.26
C SER A 45 -5.20 5.61 1.88
N PRO A 46 -4.98 4.56 1.05
CA PRO A 46 -4.71 4.82 -0.35
C PRO A 46 -5.87 5.73 -0.73
N GLU A 47 -5.55 6.99 -0.96
CA GLU A 47 -6.46 7.96 -1.51
C GLU A 47 -7.12 7.15 -2.62
N ARG A 48 -8.43 6.90 -2.51
CA ARG A 48 -9.16 6.35 -3.63
C ARG A 48 -9.13 7.50 -4.62
N ILE A 49 -8.00 7.64 -5.29
CA ILE A 49 -7.86 8.42 -6.49
C ILE A 49 -8.86 7.69 -7.37
N ASP A 50 -10.06 8.23 -7.45
CA ASP A 50 -11.04 7.89 -8.47
C ASP A 50 -10.39 8.32 -9.78
N LEU A 51 -9.40 7.53 -10.19
CA LEU A 51 -8.64 7.68 -11.41
C LEU A 51 -9.68 7.52 -12.50
N THR A 52 -10.10 8.65 -13.07
CA THR A 52 -10.93 8.65 -14.26
C THR A 52 -10.27 7.69 -15.25
N LYS A 53 -11.04 6.81 -15.90
CA LYS A 53 -10.53 5.65 -16.67
C LYS A 53 -9.44 6.01 -17.71
N LYS A 54 -9.34 7.30 -18.06
CA LYS A 54 -8.32 7.87 -18.95
C LYS A 54 -6.93 7.98 -18.29
N GLU A 55 -6.85 8.35 -17.02
CA GLU A 55 -5.58 8.51 -16.28
C GLU A 55 -5.00 7.15 -15.87
N GLY A 56 -5.87 6.20 -15.50
CA GLY A 56 -5.45 4.83 -15.19
C GLY A 56 -4.72 4.12 -16.35
N ARG A 57 -5.06 4.45 -17.60
CA ARG A 57 -4.37 3.90 -18.79
C ARG A 57 -2.95 4.43 -18.97
N ALA A 58 -2.69 5.69 -18.63
CA ALA A 58 -1.35 6.25 -18.69
C ALA A 58 -0.45 5.61 -17.63
N PHE A 59 -0.97 5.46 -16.41
CA PHE A 59 -0.28 4.76 -15.33
C PHE A 59 -0.02 3.28 -15.65
N LEU A 60 -1.03 2.58 -16.17
CA LEU A 60 -0.92 1.18 -16.55
C LEU A 60 0.16 0.94 -17.61
N ARG A 61 0.32 1.86 -18.58
CA ARG A 61 1.41 1.77 -19.57
C ARG A 61 2.79 1.85 -18.92
N GLY A 62 2.96 2.72 -17.92
CA GLY A 62 4.20 2.81 -17.15
C GLY A 62 4.48 1.52 -16.37
N VAL A 63 3.47 0.99 -15.68
CA VAL A 63 3.58 -0.27 -14.93
C VAL A 63 3.88 -1.45 -15.86
N ILE A 64 3.21 -1.54 -17.00
CA ILE A 64 3.46 -2.58 -18.01
C ILE A 64 4.89 -2.50 -18.53
N LEU A 65 5.38 -1.29 -18.83
CA LEU A 65 6.74 -1.12 -19.35
C LEU A 65 7.79 -1.54 -18.31
N ALA A 66 7.59 -1.17 -17.04
CA ALA A 66 8.45 -1.58 -15.95
C ALA A 66 8.41 -3.11 -15.72
N ALA A 67 7.22 -3.70 -15.74
CA ALA A 67 7.04 -5.14 -15.60
C ALA A 67 7.66 -5.91 -16.76
N LEU A 68 7.55 -5.39 -17.99
CA LEU A 68 8.18 -5.98 -19.18
C LEU A 68 9.70 -5.92 -19.09
N LEU A 69 10.27 -4.83 -18.58
CA LEU A 69 11.71 -4.73 -18.35
C LEU A 69 12.20 -5.77 -17.33
N ALA A 70 11.49 -5.88 -16.20
CA ALA A 70 11.80 -6.88 -15.17
C ALA A 70 11.66 -8.31 -15.71
N GLY A 71 10.56 -8.62 -16.40
CA GLY A 71 10.35 -9.91 -17.05
C GLY A 71 11.38 -10.22 -18.13
N GLY A 72 11.84 -9.19 -18.86
CA GLY A 72 12.89 -9.31 -19.87
C GLY A 72 14.21 -9.80 -19.30
N VAL A 73 14.61 -9.35 -18.10
CA VAL A 73 15.81 -9.84 -17.43
C VAL A 73 15.71 -11.34 -17.15
N PHE A 74 14.58 -11.80 -16.59
CA PHE A 74 14.35 -13.23 -16.36
C PHE A 74 14.35 -14.02 -17.67
N PHE A 75 13.71 -13.49 -18.72
CA PHE A 75 13.69 -14.13 -20.04
C PHE A 75 15.10 -14.30 -20.61
N VAL A 76 15.97 -13.30 -20.49
CA VAL A 76 17.38 -13.39 -20.94
C VAL A 76 18.14 -14.45 -20.17
N VAL A 77 17.97 -14.53 -18.85
CA VAL A 77 18.62 -15.57 -18.03
C VAL A 77 18.15 -16.97 -18.44
N PHE A 78 16.84 -17.17 -18.63
CA PHE A 78 16.30 -18.45 -19.10
C PHE A 78 16.76 -18.78 -20.52
N ALA A 79 16.79 -17.81 -21.43
CA ALA A 79 17.28 -18.02 -22.79
C ALA A 79 18.77 -18.41 -22.79
N ALA A 80 19.60 -17.74 -21.98
CA ALA A 80 21.01 -18.08 -21.83
C ALA A 80 21.18 -19.49 -21.24
N PHE A 81 20.37 -19.86 -20.25
CA PHE A 81 20.39 -21.20 -19.67
C PHE A 81 19.99 -22.28 -20.69
N ILE A 82 18.93 -22.06 -21.47
CA ILE A 82 18.51 -22.99 -22.53
C ILE A 82 19.60 -23.12 -23.61
N LEU A 83 20.17 -21.99 -24.06
CA LEU A 83 21.27 -22.01 -25.03
C LEU A 83 22.48 -22.78 -24.49
N PHE A 84 22.82 -22.59 -23.21
CA PHE A 84 23.86 -23.37 -22.55
C PHE A 84 23.56 -24.87 -22.58
N CYS A 85 22.33 -25.28 -22.22
CA CYS A 85 21.92 -26.68 -22.27
C CYS A 85 22.02 -27.27 -23.68
N ILE A 86 21.62 -26.53 -24.72
CA ILE A 86 21.65 -27.01 -26.10
C ILE A 86 23.09 -27.13 -26.61
N TYR A 87 23.91 -26.09 -26.43
CA TYR A 87 25.21 -25.99 -27.09
C TYR A 87 26.37 -26.58 -26.28
N VAL A 88 26.25 -26.65 -24.96
CA VAL A 88 27.32 -27.14 -24.07
C VAL A 88 26.99 -28.51 -23.49
N TRP A 89 25.73 -28.76 -23.10
CA TRP A 89 25.36 -30.03 -22.46
C TRP A 89 24.93 -31.09 -23.48
N PHE A 90 24.04 -30.76 -24.43
CA PHE A 90 23.49 -31.74 -25.39
C PHE A 90 24.37 -32.00 -26.63
N ARG A 91 25.61 -31.53 -26.62
CA ARG A 91 26.64 -31.84 -27.63
C ARG A 91 27.67 -32.80 -27.04
#